data_AF-A0A8J6Y339-F1
#
_entry.id   AF-A0A8J6Y339-F1
#
_cell.length_a   1.000
_cell.length_b   1.000
_cell.length_c   1.000
_cell.angle_alpha   90.00
_cell.angle_beta   90.00
_cell.angle_gamma   90.00
#
_symmetry.space_group_name_H-M   'P 1'
#
loop_
_entity.id
_entity.type
_entity.pdbx_description
1 polymer ?
#
loop_
_entity_poly.entity_id
_entity_poly.type
_entity_poly.pdbx_seq_one_letter_code
_entity_poly.pdbx_strand_id
1 'polypeptide(L)'
;MTQNRSFQLLDDILAQQSVNRLSLNPQSSLTTSFVELGNFVMQTTCDYELVKSLRDTLERVLYALLQNFPDNIFWDFDFIVSSMLKQALAQEDKAEAFLESFGDKIVSLMSMFGKHSEIRFRYTHDFIYGFDWAKWVQKESHCNIDEPFSLTFLDCLLTRGQEITQLIKVDDAKYHRLAGKLYRNPFCFSREPEDERRLLLYLAQKQLIPVATWSWNACPVWNKPFHQMREQLSLKLNIPRTN
;
A
#
# COMPACT_ATOMS: atom_id res chain seq x y z
N MET A 1 0.89 -3.22 -30.63
CA MET A 1 -0.53 -2.95 -30.25
C MET A 1 -1.15 -4.02 -29.34
N THR A 2 -0.55 -5.20 -29.18
CA THR A 2 -1.08 -6.30 -28.31
C THR A 2 -0.75 -6.14 -26.82
N GLN A 3 0.36 -5.52 -26.43
CA GLN A 3 0.76 -5.38 -25.02
C GLN A 3 -0.14 -4.43 -24.20
N ASN A 4 -0.73 -3.39 -24.80
CA ASN A 4 -1.58 -2.46 -24.05
C ASN A 4 -2.89 -3.12 -23.57
N ARG A 5 -3.38 -4.11 -24.33
CA ARG A 5 -4.51 -4.95 -23.90
C ARG A 5 -4.18 -5.84 -22.70
N SER A 6 -2.89 -6.05 -22.39
CA SER A 6 -2.50 -6.91 -21.28
C SER A 6 -2.72 -6.24 -19.92
N PHE A 7 -2.53 -4.92 -19.82
CA PHE A 7 -2.81 -4.17 -18.59
C PHE A 7 -4.29 -3.86 -18.40
N GLN A 8 -5.08 -3.84 -19.49
CA GLN A 8 -6.56 -3.73 -19.41
C GLN A 8 -7.17 -4.82 -18.52
N LEU A 9 -6.60 -6.02 -18.49
CA LEU A 9 -7.06 -7.11 -17.62
C LEU A 9 -7.08 -6.67 -16.13
N LEU A 10 -6.11 -5.86 -15.71
CA LEU A 10 -6.02 -5.38 -14.32
C LEU A 10 -7.13 -4.37 -14.01
N ASP A 11 -7.48 -3.50 -14.96
CA ASP A 11 -8.63 -2.61 -14.84
C ASP A 11 -9.95 -3.41 -14.81
N ASP A 12 -10.05 -4.47 -15.61
CA ASP A 12 -11.22 -5.35 -15.67
C ASP A 12 -11.43 -6.10 -14.35
N ILE A 13 -10.35 -6.55 -13.69
CA ILE A 13 -10.40 -7.18 -12.36
C ILE A 13 -11.06 -6.23 -11.34
N LEU A 14 -10.66 -4.96 -11.31
CA LEU A 14 -11.25 -3.96 -10.42
C LEU A 14 -12.72 -3.69 -10.76
N ALA A 15 -13.05 -3.60 -12.05
CA ALA A 15 -14.42 -3.37 -12.52
C ALA A 15 -15.36 -4.54 -12.14
N GLN A 16 -14.91 -5.79 -12.30
CA GLN A 16 -15.69 -6.98 -11.94
C GLN A 16 -16.02 -7.06 -10.45
N GLN A 17 -15.14 -6.53 -9.59
CA GLN A 17 -15.36 -6.46 -8.14
C GLN A 17 -16.12 -5.19 -7.71
N SER A 18 -16.63 -4.40 -8.66
CA SER A 18 -17.33 -3.14 -8.40
C SER A 18 -16.52 -2.15 -7.55
N VAL A 19 -15.19 -2.16 -7.68
CA VAL A 19 -14.32 -1.24 -6.94
C VAL A 19 -14.52 0.18 -7.45
N ASN A 20 -14.79 1.09 -6.52
CA ASN A 20 -14.72 2.52 -6.81
C ASN A 20 -13.26 2.94 -6.77
N ARG A 21 -12.68 3.20 -7.95
CA ARG A 21 -11.26 3.54 -8.17
C ARG A 21 -10.92 4.95 -7.67
N LEU A 22 -11.17 5.23 -6.39
CA LEU A 22 -10.92 6.53 -5.79
C LEU A 22 -9.42 6.75 -5.60
N SER A 23 -9.00 8.00 -5.83
CA SER A 23 -7.63 8.46 -5.65
C SER A 23 -7.51 9.46 -4.52
N LEU A 24 -6.33 9.50 -3.88
CA LEU A 24 -5.92 10.60 -3.02
C LEU A 24 -5.29 11.77 -3.78
N ASN A 25 -5.20 11.71 -5.11
CA ASN A 25 -4.68 12.80 -5.91
C ASN A 25 -5.52 14.08 -5.69
N PRO A 26 -4.94 15.19 -5.21
CA PRO A 26 -5.68 16.44 -5.04
C PRO A 26 -6.26 17.02 -6.35
N GLN A 27 -5.77 16.56 -7.50
CA GLN A 27 -6.17 17.02 -8.83
C GLN A 27 -7.16 16.07 -9.53
N SER A 28 -7.33 14.84 -9.04
CA SER A 28 -8.23 13.83 -9.63
C SER A 28 -8.87 12.98 -8.56
N SER A 29 -10.19 12.79 -8.63
CA SER A 29 -10.90 11.89 -7.72
C SER A 29 -10.73 10.41 -8.07
N LEU A 30 -10.24 10.09 -9.27
CA LEU A 30 -10.04 8.74 -9.77
C LEU A 30 -8.57 8.42 -9.98
N THR A 31 -8.22 7.15 -9.79
CA THR A 31 -6.84 6.65 -9.98
C THR A 31 -6.48 6.61 -11.47
N THR A 32 -5.20 6.69 -11.76
CA THR A 32 -4.66 6.33 -13.07
C THR A 32 -5.05 4.89 -13.40
N SER A 33 -5.48 4.63 -14.64
CA SER A 33 -5.83 3.28 -15.08
C SER A 33 -4.59 2.40 -15.25
N PHE A 34 -4.73 1.08 -15.12
CA PHE A 34 -3.60 0.19 -15.36
C PHE A 34 -3.15 0.21 -16.82
N VAL A 35 -4.06 0.45 -17.77
CA VAL A 35 -3.69 0.72 -19.18
C VAL A 35 -2.73 1.91 -19.29
N GLU A 36 -3.01 3.02 -18.60
CA GLU A 36 -2.13 4.18 -18.59
C GLU A 36 -0.79 3.87 -17.90
N LEU A 37 -0.81 3.15 -16.78
CA LEU A 37 0.43 2.71 -16.11
C LEU A 37 1.26 1.80 -17.01
N GLY A 38 0.63 0.90 -17.77
CA GLY A 38 1.28 0.07 -18.78
C GLY A 38 1.98 0.89 -19.86
N ASN A 39 1.41 2.03 -20.26
CA ASN A 39 2.07 2.95 -21.19
C ASN A 39 3.34 3.58 -20.57
N PHE A 40 3.31 3.97 -19.29
CA PHE A 40 4.50 4.49 -18.61
C PHE A 40 5.60 3.42 -18.47
N VAL A 41 5.22 2.17 -18.18
CA VAL A 41 6.15 1.04 -18.16
C VAL A 41 6.81 0.87 -19.53
N MET A 42 6.04 0.83 -20.61
CA MET A 42 6.55 0.66 -21.99
C MET A 42 7.37 1.85 -22.49
N GLN A 43 7.20 3.04 -21.92
CA GLN A 43 8.06 4.20 -22.18
C GLN A 43 9.42 4.08 -21.47
N THR A 44 9.47 3.33 -20.37
CA THR A 44 10.67 3.17 -19.53
C THR A 44 11.52 1.97 -19.98
N THR A 45 10.90 0.90 -20.46
CA THR A 45 11.61 -0.30 -20.94
C THR A 45 10.93 -0.92 -22.17
N CYS A 46 11.75 -1.50 -23.05
CA CYS A 46 11.30 -2.28 -24.21
C CYS A 46 11.39 -3.80 -23.98
N ASP A 47 11.84 -4.24 -22.81
CA ASP A 47 11.97 -5.66 -22.47
C ASP A 47 10.58 -6.30 -22.29
N TYR A 48 10.22 -7.16 -23.22
CA TYR A 48 8.90 -7.80 -23.26
C TYR A 48 8.66 -8.73 -22.05
N GLU A 49 9.64 -9.53 -21.66
CA GLU A 49 9.48 -10.50 -20.57
C GLU A 49 9.43 -9.77 -19.22
N LEU A 50 10.22 -8.71 -19.05
CA LEU A 50 10.12 -7.87 -17.87
C LEU A 50 8.73 -7.21 -17.73
N VAL A 51 8.20 -6.64 -18.81
CA VAL A 51 6.86 -6.02 -18.82
C VAL A 51 5.78 -7.02 -18.46
N LYS A 52 5.88 -8.24 -19.00
CA LYS A 52 4.95 -9.34 -18.73
C LYS A 52 5.05 -9.80 -17.27
N SER A 53 6.25 -10.03 -16.75
CA SER A 53 6.49 -10.42 -15.36
C SER A 53 5.97 -9.35 -14.37
N LEU A 54 6.14 -8.08 -14.72
CA LEU A 54 5.62 -6.95 -13.93
C LEU A 54 4.09 -6.97 -13.88
N ARG A 55 3.42 -7.17 -15.02
CA ARG A 55 1.97 -7.31 -15.09
C ARG A 55 1.48 -8.49 -14.26
N ASP A 56 2.09 -9.66 -14.41
CA ASP A 56 1.70 -10.88 -13.69
C ASP A 56 1.86 -10.72 -12.18
N THR A 57 2.89 -9.99 -11.77
CA THR A 57 3.09 -9.60 -10.39
C THR A 57 2.00 -8.66 -9.88
N LEU A 58 1.61 -7.64 -10.66
CA LEU A 58 0.50 -6.74 -10.30
C LEU A 58 -0.83 -7.48 -10.21
N GLU A 59 -1.11 -8.41 -11.12
CA GLU A 59 -2.31 -9.23 -11.09
C GLU A 59 -2.43 -9.99 -9.76
N ARG A 60 -1.36 -10.68 -9.35
CA ARG A 60 -1.31 -11.41 -8.06
C ARG A 60 -1.52 -10.46 -6.88
N VAL A 61 -0.87 -9.29 -6.88
CA VAL A 61 -1.01 -8.27 -5.84
C VAL A 61 -2.45 -7.74 -5.75
N LEU A 62 -3.08 -7.46 -6.89
CA LEU A 62 -4.46 -6.97 -6.95
C LEU A 62 -5.44 -7.99 -6.39
N TYR A 63 -5.34 -9.27 -6.78
CA TYR A 63 -6.19 -10.31 -6.21
C TYR A 63 -6.02 -10.42 -4.70
N ALA A 64 -4.77 -10.39 -4.21
CA ALA A 64 -4.50 -10.43 -2.78
C ALA A 64 -5.10 -9.23 -2.04
N LEU A 65 -5.03 -8.02 -2.60
CA LEU A 65 -5.66 -6.82 -2.05
C LEU A 65 -7.18 -6.94 -1.99
N LEU A 66 -7.83 -7.32 -3.10
CA LEU A 66 -9.29 -7.47 -3.18
C LEU A 66 -9.80 -8.53 -2.21
N GLN A 67 -9.10 -9.65 -2.10
CA GLN A 67 -9.47 -10.72 -1.20
C GLN A 67 -9.36 -10.28 0.27
N ASN A 68 -8.25 -9.65 0.64
CA ASN A 68 -7.91 -9.38 2.03
C ASN A 68 -8.42 -8.03 2.56
N PHE A 69 -8.65 -7.04 1.69
CA PHE A 69 -9.07 -5.68 2.04
C PHE A 69 -10.21 -5.19 1.13
N PRO A 70 -11.39 -5.83 1.20
CA PRO A 70 -12.54 -5.49 0.37
C PRO A 70 -13.09 -4.08 0.65
N ASP A 71 -12.81 -3.53 1.84
CA ASP A 71 -13.24 -2.19 2.25
C ASP A 71 -12.21 -1.11 1.87
N ASN A 72 -11.12 -1.45 1.17
CA ASN A 72 -10.08 -0.49 0.80
C ASN A 72 -10.65 0.65 -0.05
N ILE A 73 -10.37 1.89 0.33
CA ILE A 73 -11.06 3.06 -0.21
C ILE A 73 -10.31 3.60 -1.42
N PHE A 74 -8.99 3.76 -1.29
CA PHE A 74 -8.17 4.38 -2.31
C PHE A 74 -7.18 3.40 -2.93
N TRP A 75 -6.96 3.53 -4.24
CA TRP A 75 -6.31 2.52 -5.07
C TRP A 75 -5.19 3.11 -5.94
N ASP A 76 -4.42 4.05 -5.39
CA ASP A 76 -3.32 4.71 -6.12
C ASP A 76 -2.11 3.77 -6.28
N PHE A 77 -1.81 3.38 -7.52
CA PHE A 77 -0.75 2.42 -7.85
C PHE A 77 0.47 3.02 -8.57
N ASP A 78 0.41 4.27 -9.05
CA ASP A 78 1.43 4.86 -9.92
C ASP A 78 2.85 4.69 -9.37
N PHE A 79 3.06 5.06 -8.10
CA PHE A 79 4.37 4.95 -7.47
C PHE A 79 4.75 3.49 -7.09
N ILE A 80 3.77 2.63 -6.80
CA ILE A 80 4.05 1.21 -6.54
C ILE A 80 4.61 0.57 -7.81
N VAL A 81 3.96 0.83 -8.94
CA VAL A 81 4.38 0.32 -10.26
C VAL A 81 5.74 0.90 -10.64
N SER A 82 5.94 2.21 -10.48
CA SER A 82 7.22 2.84 -10.83
C SER A 82 8.37 2.37 -9.93
N SER A 83 8.15 2.25 -8.62
CA SER A 83 9.14 1.76 -7.66
C SER A 83 9.52 0.30 -7.97
N MET A 84 8.52 -0.55 -8.20
CA MET A 84 8.74 -1.95 -8.57
C MET A 84 9.54 -2.07 -9.88
N LEU A 85 9.19 -1.32 -10.92
CA LEU A 85 9.91 -1.31 -12.19
C LEU A 85 11.35 -0.83 -12.03
N LYS A 86 11.55 0.31 -11.35
CA LYS A 86 12.88 0.89 -11.13
C LYS A 86 13.79 -0.07 -10.37
N GLN A 87 13.28 -0.70 -9.32
CA GLN A 87 14.06 -1.65 -8.54
C GLN A 87 14.37 -2.92 -9.34
N ALA A 88 13.43 -3.42 -10.14
CA ALA A 88 13.66 -4.57 -11.02
C ALA A 88 14.75 -4.28 -12.06
N LEU A 89 14.68 -3.12 -12.73
CA LEU A 89 15.70 -2.70 -13.70
C LEU A 89 17.10 -2.59 -13.07
N ALA A 90 17.19 -2.19 -11.80
CA ALA A 90 18.45 -2.14 -11.07
C ALA A 90 19.03 -3.53 -10.73
N GLN A 91 18.28 -4.62 -10.92
CA GLN A 91 18.76 -5.99 -10.72
C GLN A 91 19.31 -6.64 -12.00
N GLU A 92 19.29 -5.95 -13.14
CA GLU A 92 19.79 -6.43 -14.43
C GLU A 92 19.23 -7.83 -14.76
N ASP A 93 20.08 -8.85 -14.95
CA ASP A 93 19.69 -10.23 -15.29
C ASP A 93 18.80 -10.93 -14.24
N LYS A 94 18.60 -10.32 -13.05
CA LYS A 94 17.75 -10.85 -11.97
C LYS A 94 16.42 -10.11 -11.82
N ALA A 95 16.06 -9.26 -12.78
CA ALA A 95 14.84 -8.47 -12.71
C ALA A 95 13.56 -9.32 -12.51
N GLU A 96 13.44 -10.45 -13.22
CA GLU A 96 12.29 -11.35 -13.09
C GLU A 96 12.22 -12.01 -11.70
N ALA A 97 13.34 -12.53 -11.20
CA ALA A 97 13.41 -13.13 -9.87
C ALA A 97 13.13 -12.10 -8.76
N PHE A 98 13.53 -10.84 -8.98
CA PHE A 98 13.16 -9.74 -8.09
C PHE A 98 11.66 -9.49 -8.09
N LEU A 99 11.00 -9.42 -9.26
CA LEU A 99 9.56 -9.21 -9.36
C LEU A 99 8.76 -10.35 -8.72
N GLU A 100 9.22 -11.59 -8.89
CA GLU A 100 8.63 -12.76 -8.23
C GLU A 100 8.68 -12.60 -6.70
N SER A 101 9.87 -12.34 -6.15
CA SER A 101 10.10 -12.13 -4.72
C SER A 101 9.31 -10.93 -4.17
N PHE A 102 9.27 -9.83 -4.91
CA PHE A 102 8.49 -8.64 -4.55
C PHE A 102 7.00 -8.97 -4.46
N GLY A 103 6.46 -9.64 -5.48
CA GLY A 103 5.06 -10.08 -5.51
C GLY A 103 4.73 -11.01 -4.36
N ASP A 104 5.56 -12.03 -4.12
CA ASP A 104 5.35 -13.01 -3.06
C ASP A 104 5.32 -12.37 -1.68
N LYS A 105 6.22 -11.41 -1.42
CA LYS A 105 6.25 -10.66 -0.17
C LYS A 105 5.02 -9.78 0.00
N ILE A 106 4.59 -9.04 -1.04
CA ILE A 106 3.37 -8.23 -0.95
C ILE A 106 2.13 -9.11 -0.72
N VAL A 107 1.97 -10.20 -1.47
CA VAL A 107 0.85 -11.14 -1.29
C VAL A 107 0.84 -11.74 0.11
N SER A 108 2.01 -12.09 0.64
CA SER A 108 2.17 -12.57 2.01
C SER A 108 1.77 -11.52 3.04
N LEU A 109 2.17 -10.26 2.85
CA LEU A 109 1.76 -9.14 3.70
C LEU A 109 0.24 -8.95 3.66
N MET A 110 -0.37 -8.99 2.48
CA MET A 110 -1.82 -8.79 2.36
C MET A 110 -2.59 -9.86 3.13
N SER A 111 -2.14 -11.12 3.01
CA SER A 111 -2.75 -12.26 3.71
C SER A 111 -2.51 -12.19 5.22
N MET A 112 -1.33 -11.73 5.66
CA MET A 112 -0.97 -11.63 7.08
C MET A 112 -1.71 -10.51 7.81
N PHE A 113 -1.94 -9.38 7.15
CA PHE A 113 -2.54 -8.19 7.79
C PHE A 113 -4.04 -8.03 7.55
N GLY A 114 -4.60 -8.67 6.53
CA GLY A 114 -5.99 -8.45 6.11
C GLY A 114 -7.05 -9.22 6.86
N LYS A 115 -8.29 -9.17 6.34
CA LYS A 115 -9.51 -9.57 7.05
C LYS A 115 -9.54 -11.05 7.49
N HIS A 116 -8.80 -11.90 6.81
CA HIS A 116 -8.77 -13.35 7.06
C HIS A 116 -7.75 -13.77 8.14
N SER A 117 -6.91 -12.84 8.61
CA SER A 117 -5.92 -13.11 9.65
C SER A 117 -6.40 -12.74 11.05
N GLU A 118 -5.58 -13.06 12.06
CA GLU A 118 -5.77 -12.62 13.44
C GLU A 118 -5.46 -11.12 13.64
N ILE A 119 -4.64 -10.53 12.75
CA ILE A 119 -4.28 -9.10 12.81
C ILE A 119 -5.46 -8.24 12.37
N ARG A 120 -6.03 -8.56 11.21
CA ARG A 120 -7.30 -8.04 10.71
C ARG A 120 -7.40 -6.51 10.66
N PHE A 121 -6.49 -5.88 9.92
CA PHE A 121 -6.65 -4.48 9.53
C PHE A 121 -7.65 -4.33 8.40
N ARG A 122 -8.36 -3.20 8.39
CA ARG A 122 -9.43 -2.91 7.42
C ARG A 122 -8.93 -2.40 6.07
N TYR A 123 -7.82 -1.65 6.10
CA TYR A 123 -7.29 -0.96 4.92
C TYR A 123 -5.78 -1.18 4.80
N THR A 124 -5.26 -1.02 3.57
CA THR A 124 -3.82 -1.05 3.29
C THR A 124 -3.21 0.34 3.18
N HIS A 125 -3.98 1.38 3.49
CA HIS A 125 -3.57 2.77 3.31
C HIS A 125 -2.26 3.12 4.03
N ASP A 126 -2.03 2.60 5.24
CA ASP A 126 -0.78 2.86 5.98
C ASP A 126 0.46 2.28 5.27
N PHE A 127 0.30 1.16 4.57
CA PHE A 127 1.32 0.54 3.71
C PHE A 127 1.47 1.28 2.38
N ILE A 128 0.38 1.43 1.62
CA ILE A 128 0.37 2.05 0.29
C ILE A 128 0.93 3.48 0.37
N TYR A 129 0.42 4.29 1.29
CA TYR A 129 0.82 5.70 1.39
C TYR A 129 2.11 5.93 2.19
N GLY A 130 2.83 4.85 2.51
CA GLY A 130 4.17 4.90 3.08
C GLY A 130 4.24 5.38 4.53
N PHE A 131 3.15 5.32 5.29
CA PHE A 131 3.17 5.63 6.73
C PHE A 131 4.00 4.61 7.51
N ASP A 132 3.87 3.33 7.18
CA ASP A 132 4.66 2.27 7.79
C ASP A 132 6.14 2.40 7.40
N TRP A 133 6.42 2.72 6.14
CA TRP A 133 7.79 2.97 5.65
C TRP A 133 8.43 4.15 6.37
N ALA A 134 7.75 5.30 6.42
CA ALA A 134 8.28 6.49 7.09
C ALA A 134 8.60 6.23 8.56
N LYS A 135 7.71 5.50 9.26
CA LYS A 135 7.92 5.10 10.65
C LYS A 135 9.10 4.16 10.82
N TRP A 136 9.27 3.19 9.92
CA TRP A 136 10.39 2.25 9.93
C TRP A 136 11.73 2.97 9.73
N VAL A 137 11.83 3.84 8.70
CA VAL A 137 13.04 4.63 8.43
C VAL A 137 13.42 5.50 9.63
N GLN A 138 12.46 6.17 10.27
CA GLN A 138 12.72 6.98 11.47
C GLN A 138 13.28 6.17 12.64
N LYS A 139 12.88 4.90 12.77
CA LYS A 139 13.30 4.04 13.88
C LYS A 139 14.73 3.53 13.69
N GLU A 140 15.11 3.18 12.47
CA GLU A 140 16.35 2.42 12.25
C GLU A 140 17.61 3.28 12.06
N SER A 141 17.51 4.62 12.06
CA SER A 141 18.68 5.53 12.10
C SER A 141 19.75 5.24 11.03
N HIS A 142 19.34 4.79 9.84
CA HIS A 142 20.29 4.35 8.82
C HIS A 142 20.99 5.51 8.12
N CYS A 143 22.28 5.32 7.79
CA CYS A 143 23.03 6.23 6.92
C CYS A 143 22.53 6.20 5.47
N ASN A 144 21.90 5.09 5.06
CA ASN A 144 21.27 4.90 3.74
C ASN A 144 19.79 4.60 3.93
N ILE A 145 18.95 5.40 3.29
CA ILE A 145 17.50 5.28 3.42
C ILE A 145 17.00 4.41 2.29
N ASP A 146 16.52 3.22 2.64
CA ASP A 146 15.88 2.34 1.68
C ASP A 146 14.61 2.97 1.12
N GLU A 147 14.41 2.81 -0.20
CA GLU A 147 13.23 3.32 -0.90
C GLU A 147 11.95 2.60 -0.43
N PRO A 148 10.76 3.24 -0.53
CA PRO A 148 9.51 2.56 -0.23
C PRO A 148 9.34 1.29 -1.08
N PHE A 149 8.76 0.26 -0.48
CA PHE A 149 8.55 -1.07 -1.07
C PHE A 149 9.83 -1.86 -1.38
N SER A 150 11.00 -1.45 -0.88
CA SER A 150 12.21 -2.29 -1.00
C SER A 150 12.00 -3.67 -0.38
N LEU A 151 12.69 -4.70 -0.89
CA LEU A 151 12.59 -6.06 -0.32
C LEU A 151 12.97 -6.07 1.18
N THR A 152 13.97 -5.28 1.58
CA THR A 152 14.34 -5.09 2.99
C THR A 152 13.18 -4.57 3.83
N PHE A 153 12.47 -3.55 3.35
CA PHE A 153 11.31 -3.02 4.03
C PHE A 153 10.17 -4.04 4.10
N LEU A 154 9.91 -4.78 3.02
CA LEU A 154 8.89 -5.83 3.01
C LEU A 154 9.21 -6.95 4.01
N ASP A 155 10.48 -7.34 4.13
CA ASP A 155 10.96 -8.32 5.10
C ASP A 155 10.82 -7.84 6.55
N CYS A 156 11.08 -6.55 6.78
CA CYS A 156 10.84 -5.93 8.09
C CYS A 156 9.34 -6.01 8.46
N LEU A 157 8.44 -5.68 7.52
CA LEU A 157 7.01 -5.78 7.76
C LEU A 157 6.52 -7.20 8.00
N LEU A 158 7.05 -8.19 7.27
CA LEU A 158 6.72 -9.60 7.48
C LEU A 158 7.14 -10.07 8.87
N THR A 159 8.36 -9.72 9.29
CA THR A 159 8.87 -10.01 10.63
C THR A 159 7.97 -9.35 11.68
N ARG A 160 7.61 -8.08 11.47
CA ARG A 160 6.72 -7.35 12.38
C ARG A 160 5.32 -7.98 12.48
N GLY A 161 4.77 -8.46 11.38
CA GLY A 161 3.47 -9.14 11.39
C GLY A 161 3.52 -10.48 12.14
N GLN A 162 4.63 -11.22 12.05
CA GLN A 162 4.85 -12.41 12.87
C GLN A 162 4.90 -12.07 14.36
N GLU A 163 5.62 -11.00 14.75
CA GLU A 163 5.65 -10.52 16.13
C GLU A 163 4.24 -10.18 16.64
N ILE A 164 3.46 -9.44 15.85
CA ILE A 164 2.08 -9.09 16.20
C ILE A 164 1.23 -10.35 16.40
N THR A 165 1.38 -11.35 15.54
CA THR A 165 0.68 -12.63 15.67
C THR A 165 1.04 -13.35 16.97
N GLN A 166 2.30 -13.31 17.39
CA GLN A 166 2.70 -13.88 18.68
C GLN A 166 2.13 -13.09 19.87
N LEU A 167 2.09 -11.76 19.78
CA LEU A 167 1.45 -10.91 20.80
C LEU A 167 -0.05 -11.22 20.93
N ILE A 168 -0.74 -11.50 19.82
CA ILE A 168 -2.15 -11.92 19.82
C ILE A 168 -2.35 -13.27 20.50
N LYS A 169 -1.42 -14.22 20.30
CA LYS A 169 -1.51 -15.53 20.95
C LYS A 169 -1.43 -15.44 22.47
N VAL A 170 -0.60 -14.54 23.00
CA VAL A 170 -0.47 -14.30 24.45
C VAL A 170 -1.47 -13.28 25.00
N ASP A 171 -2.40 -12.81 24.17
CA ASP A 171 -3.43 -11.83 24.52
C ASP A 171 -2.84 -10.54 25.13
N ASP A 172 -1.81 -10.00 24.47
CA ASP A 172 -1.15 -8.76 24.85
C ASP A 172 -2.14 -7.59 24.98
N ALA A 173 -1.90 -6.67 25.93
CA ALA A 173 -2.81 -5.55 26.21
C ALA A 173 -3.09 -4.68 24.97
N LYS A 174 -2.08 -4.47 24.11
CA LYS A 174 -2.22 -3.70 22.87
C LYS A 174 -2.72 -4.56 21.72
N TYR A 175 -2.22 -5.79 21.61
CA TYR A 175 -2.57 -6.73 20.55
C TYR A 175 -3.40 -7.91 21.07
N HIS A 176 -4.51 -7.63 21.74
CA HIS A 176 -5.41 -8.66 22.25
C HIS A 176 -6.18 -9.34 21.12
N ARG A 177 -6.78 -10.50 21.39
CA ARG A 177 -7.62 -11.23 20.44
C ARG A 177 -8.92 -10.46 20.15
N LEU A 178 -9.26 -10.30 18.88
CA LEU A 178 -10.49 -9.59 18.49
C LEU A 178 -11.71 -10.51 18.65
N ALA A 179 -12.79 -9.94 19.16
CA ALA A 179 -14.10 -10.61 19.17
C ALA A 179 -14.82 -10.42 17.82
N GLY A 180 -15.52 -11.47 17.37
CA GLY A 180 -16.42 -11.40 16.21
C GLY A 180 -15.72 -10.95 14.91
N LYS A 181 -16.38 -10.05 14.16
CA LYS A 181 -15.92 -9.53 12.86
C LYS A 181 -15.33 -8.11 12.94
N LEU A 182 -14.90 -7.69 14.13
CA LEU A 182 -14.28 -6.37 14.31
C LEU A 182 -12.92 -6.29 13.63
N TYR A 183 -12.53 -5.11 13.17
CA TYR A 183 -11.20 -4.80 12.67
C TYR A 183 -10.32 -4.21 13.77
N ARG A 184 -9.01 -4.44 13.69
CA ARG A 184 -8.06 -3.79 14.60
C ARG A 184 -7.86 -2.34 14.20
N ASN A 185 -7.88 -1.45 15.19
CA ASN A 185 -7.54 -0.04 15.02
C ASN A 185 -6.42 0.33 16.00
N PRO A 186 -5.19 0.62 15.53
CA PRO A 186 -4.09 1.02 16.41
C PRO A 186 -4.13 2.51 16.79
N PHE A 187 -5.11 3.28 16.29
CA PHE A 187 -5.25 4.72 16.53
C PHE A 187 -6.31 5.01 17.59
N CYS A 188 -6.21 6.18 18.21
CA CYS A 188 -7.18 6.69 19.20
C CYS A 188 -8.40 7.39 18.57
N PHE A 189 -8.58 7.27 17.25
CA PHE A 189 -9.67 7.87 16.49
C PHE A 189 -10.28 6.86 15.51
N SER A 190 -11.53 7.10 15.14
CA SER A 190 -12.34 6.28 14.24
C SER A 190 -11.65 6.06 12.89
N ARG A 191 -11.70 4.82 12.42
CA ARG A 191 -11.30 4.39 11.07
C ARG A 191 -12.52 3.86 10.29
N GLU A 192 -13.73 4.31 10.63
CA GLU A 192 -14.90 4.04 9.79
C GLU A 192 -14.74 4.70 8.40
N PRO A 193 -15.37 4.18 7.34
CA PRO A 193 -14.99 4.52 5.97
C PRO A 193 -15.03 6.01 5.65
N GLU A 194 -16.05 6.73 6.12
CA GLU A 194 -16.15 8.16 5.85
C GLU A 194 -15.13 8.98 6.65
N ASP A 195 -14.83 8.58 7.89
CA ASP A 195 -13.81 9.23 8.71
C ASP A 195 -12.41 9.02 8.12
N GLU A 196 -12.11 7.79 7.71
CA GLU A 196 -10.86 7.42 7.04
C GLU A 196 -10.68 8.21 5.74
N ARG A 197 -11.71 8.21 4.90
CA ARG A 197 -11.75 8.94 3.64
C ARG A 197 -11.49 10.43 3.86
N ARG A 198 -12.22 11.04 4.81
CA ARG A 198 -12.11 12.46 5.14
C ARG A 198 -10.71 12.81 5.66
N LEU A 199 -10.15 11.99 6.54
CA LEU A 199 -8.81 12.18 7.08
C LEU A 199 -7.75 12.15 5.97
N LEU A 200 -7.76 11.09 5.15
CA LEU A 200 -6.75 10.88 4.11
C LEU A 200 -6.82 11.94 3.00
N LEU A 201 -8.01 12.34 2.55
CA LEU A 201 -8.17 13.42 1.59
C LEU A 201 -7.58 14.73 2.12
N TYR A 202 -7.81 15.04 3.40
CA TYR A 202 -7.28 16.25 4.00
C TYR A 202 -5.75 16.18 4.16
N LEU A 203 -5.19 15.02 4.52
CA LEU A 203 -3.74 14.81 4.55
C LEU A 203 -3.11 15.00 3.17
N ALA A 204 -3.73 14.45 2.13
CA ALA A 204 -3.27 14.60 0.75
C ALA A 204 -3.30 16.08 0.32
N GLN A 205 -4.39 16.80 0.59
CA GLN A 205 -4.50 18.23 0.32
C GLN A 205 -3.43 19.07 1.03
N LYS A 206 -3.02 18.66 2.24
CA LYS A 206 -1.97 19.33 3.02
C LYS A 206 -0.56 18.81 2.73
N GLN A 207 -0.39 17.91 1.76
CA GLN A 207 0.92 17.28 1.44
C GLN A 207 1.55 16.61 2.67
N LEU A 208 0.70 15.95 3.47
CA LEU A 208 1.05 15.20 4.68
C LEU A 208 0.94 13.69 4.48
N ILE A 209 0.96 13.25 3.22
CA ILE A 209 1.10 11.85 2.83
C ILE A 209 2.59 11.57 2.60
N PRO A 210 3.19 10.56 3.26
CA PRO A 210 4.61 10.24 3.10
C PRO A 210 5.01 9.92 1.67
N VAL A 211 4.19 9.13 0.98
CA VAL A 211 4.40 8.72 -0.41
C VAL A 211 3.13 9.04 -1.20
N ALA A 212 3.21 10.04 -2.07
CA ALA A 212 2.13 10.40 -2.97
C ALA A 212 1.99 9.34 -4.07
N THR A 213 1.38 8.20 -3.76
CA THR A 213 1.38 7.03 -4.65
C THR A 213 0.59 7.20 -5.94
N TRP A 214 -0.18 8.29 -6.07
CA TRP A 214 -0.84 8.72 -7.30
C TRP A 214 0.11 9.43 -8.28
N SER A 215 1.42 9.50 -7.97
CA SER A 215 2.44 10.10 -8.82
C SER A 215 3.51 9.10 -9.18
N TRP A 216 3.74 8.89 -10.48
CA TRP A 216 4.79 8.01 -11.00
C TRP A 216 6.18 8.38 -10.46
N ASN A 217 6.48 9.67 -10.36
CA ASN A 217 7.76 10.20 -9.89
C ASN A 217 7.64 10.82 -8.49
N ALA A 218 6.88 10.19 -7.58
CA ALA A 218 6.76 10.69 -6.22
C ALA A 218 8.13 10.82 -5.55
N CYS A 219 8.27 11.81 -4.67
CA CYS A 219 9.43 12.00 -3.82
C CYS A 219 9.04 11.64 -2.37
N PRO A 220 9.32 10.42 -1.90
CA PRO A 220 8.98 9.98 -0.55
C PRO A 220 9.58 10.88 0.52
N VAL A 221 8.78 11.20 1.54
CA VAL A 221 9.22 11.98 2.70
C VAL A 221 8.97 11.16 3.96
N TRP A 222 10.03 10.91 4.73
CA TRP A 222 9.95 10.14 5.98
C TRP A 222 10.14 11.01 7.22
N ASN A 223 10.78 12.17 7.12
CA ASN A 223 11.26 12.96 8.27
C ASN A 223 10.21 13.88 8.92
N LYS A 224 8.92 13.59 8.77
CA LYS A 224 7.82 14.31 9.42
C LYS A 224 7.15 13.44 10.49
N PRO A 225 6.59 14.04 11.56
CA PRO A 225 5.88 13.29 12.60
C PRO A 225 4.46 12.90 12.15
N PHE A 226 4.35 12.07 11.10
CA PHE A 226 3.08 11.73 10.45
C PHE A 226 2.04 11.15 11.40
N HIS A 227 2.45 10.36 12.41
CA HIS A 227 1.52 9.83 13.41
C HIS A 227 0.83 10.94 14.21
N GLN A 228 1.63 11.86 14.77
CA GLN A 228 1.11 12.99 15.55
C GLN A 228 0.28 13.93 14.67
N MET A 229 0.69 14.15 13.42
CA MET A 229 -0.07 14.97 12.47
C MET A 229 -1.45 14.38 12.19
N ARG A 230 -1.57 13.04 12.07
CA ARG A 230 -2.86 12.35 11.89
C ARG A 230 -3.76 12.50 13.12
N GLU A 231 -3.22 12.34 14.32
CA GLU A 231 -3.98 12.54 15.57
C GLU A 231 -4.44 13.99 15.76
N GLN A 232 -3.57 14.96 15.49
CA GLN A 232 -3.95 16.37 15.56
C GLN A 232 -5.03 16.71 14.53
N LEU A 233 -4.95 16.13 13.34
CA LEU A 233 -5.91 16.38 12.28
C LEU A 233 -7.25 15.70 12.55
N SER A 234 -7.26 14.49 13.12
CA SER A 234 -8.51 13.82 13.49
C SER A 234 -9.31 14.66 14.50
N LEU A 235 -8.64 15.32 15.45
CA LEU A 235 -9.27 16.28 16.35
C LEU A 235 -9.84 17.50 15.59
N LYS A 236 -9.07 18.09 14.67
CA LYS A 236 -9.52 19.25 13.88
C LYS A 236 -10.73 18.93 12.99
N LEU A 237 -10.82 17.70 12.50
CA LEU A 237 -11.92 17.23 11.65
C LEU A 237 -13.12 16.71 12.44
N ASN A 238 -13.07 16.74 13.79
CA ASN A 238 -14.08 16.15 14.67
C ASN A 238 -14.35 14.67 14.32
N ILE A 239 -13.28 13.90 14.06
CA ILE A 239 -13.38 12.45 13.92
C ILE A 239 -13.59 11.84 15.31
N PRO A 240 -14.58 10.95 15.51
CA PRO A 240 -14.84 10.33 16.81
C PRO A 240 -13.61 9.62 17.38
N ARG A 241 -13.46 9.63 18.70
CA ARG A 241 -12.41 8.84 19.38
C ARG A 241 -12.82 7.38 19.48
N THR A 242 -11.84 6.50 19.40
CA THR A 242 -12.00 5.08 19.71
C THR A 242 -11.40 4.83 21.09
N ASN A 243 -12.19 4.18 21.95
CA ASN A 243 -11.77 3.78 23.30
C ASN A 243 -10.76 2.62 23.23
#